data_AF-A0AB36ZYY2-F1
#
_entry.id   AF-A0AB36ZYY2-F1
#
_cell.length_a   1.000
_cell.length_b   1.000
_cell.length_c   1.000
_cell.angle_alpha   90.00
_cell.angle_beta   90.00
_cell.angle_gamma   90.00
#
_symmetry.space_group_name_H-M   'P 1'
#
loop_
_entity.id
_entity.type
_entity.pdbx_description
1 polymer ?
#
loop_
_entity_poly.entity_id
_entity_poly.type
_entity_poly.pdbx_seq_one_letter_code
_entity_poly.pdbx_strand_id
1 'polypeptide(L)'
;MAKDLRSENDNLQDYRKRRGQLTEILLNKSIDELIKLKAVINQKTVCEMMDRLAHDEDKKNRAIISPSAISKNKVYKNMIIEAKEKIKLSDDKDTKYKIDGDKQLEIFQLKTLVAQKEAKIKELESIIKRANIEDNTSIASAINTTNINYKSIVLDLKDYILHEGISYIDNDGNLIDESTGDILITSNIFKDISNA
;
A
#
# COMPACT_ATOMS: atom_id res chain seq x y z
N MET A 1 44.08 -8.22 5.90
CA MET A 1 42.62 -8.05 5.72
C MET A 1 41.97 -9.41 5.87
N ALA A 2 41.26 -9.64 6.97
CA ALA A 2 40.51 -10.88 7.17
C ALA A 2 39.35 -10.88 6.16
N LYS A 3 39.33 -11.88 5.27
CA LYS A 3 38.26 -12.06 4.30
C LYS A 3 36.99 -12.44 5.10
N ASP A 4 35.97 -11.59 5.08
CA ASP A 4 34.73 -11.83 5.80
C ASP A 4 33.97 -12.97 5.11
N LEU A 5 34.08 -14.18 5.66
CA LEU A 5 33.48 -15.41 5.12
C LEU A 5 31.95 -15.45 5.25
N ARG A 6 31.32 -14.41 5.84
CA ARG A 6 29.87 -14.36 6.09
C ARG A 6 29.03 -14.07 4.84
N SER A 7 29.62 -13.57 3.74
CA SER A 7 28.86 -13.12 2.57
C SER A 7 28.94 -14.01 1.33
N GLU A 8 29.82 -15.03 1.28
CA GLU A 8 30.03 -15.82 0.05
C GLU A 8 28.99 -16.95 -0.16
N ASN A 9 28.03 -17.17 0.75
CA ASN A 9 26.88 -18.07 0.54
C ASN A 9 25.79 -17.82 1.60
N ASP A 10 24.95 -16.81 1.42
CA ASP A 10 23.72 -16.68 2.23
C ASP A 10 22.64 -17.65 1.75
N ASN A 11 22.95 -18.95 1.89
CA ASN A 11 22.06 -20.08 1.56
C ASN A 11 20.67 -19.92 2.18
N LEU A 12 20.55 -19.13 3.25
CA LEU A 12 19.30 -18.85 3.94
C LEU A 12 18.39 -17.91 3.14
N GLN A 13 18.94 -16.89 2.48
CA GLN A 13 18.16 -15.96 1.66
C GLN A 13 17.60 -16.67 0.42
N ASP A 14 18.44 -17.45 -0.27
CA ASP A 14 18.02 -18.24 -1.42
C ASP A 14 17.02 -19.32 -1.04
N TYR A 15 17.22 -19.98 0.11
CA TYR A 15 16.25 -20.92 0.65
C TYR A 15 14.90 -20.26 0.94
N ARG A 16 14.87 -19.07 1.55
CA ARG A 16 13.63 -18.31 1.82
C ARG A 16 12.93 -17.94 0.53
N LYS A 17 13.67 -17.47 -0.48
CA LYS A 17 13.15 -17.09 -1.79
C LYS A 17 12.55 -18.29 -2.51
N ARG A 18 13.28 -19.40 -2.58
CA ARG A 18 12.82 -20.66 -3.20
C ARG A 18 11.59 -21.22 -2.49
N ARG A 19 11.57 -21.21 -1.16
CA ARG A 19 10.39 -21.60 -0.37
C ARG A 19 9.19 -20.72 -0.67
N GLY A 20 9.38 -19.40 -0.74
CA GLY A 20 8.30 -18.46 -1.06
C GLY A 20 7.68 -18.73 -2.43
N GLN A 21 8.51 -18.96 -3.45
CA GLN A 21 8.07 -19.29 -4.81
C GLN A 21 7.28 -20.61 -4.85
N LEU A 22 7.81 -21.67 -4.24
CA LEU A 22 7.13 -22.96 -4.18
C LEU A 22 5.78 -22.87 -3.45
N THR A 23 5.74 -22.10 -2.35
CA THR A 23 4.51 -21.86 -1.58
C THR A 23 3.45 -21.18 -2.44
N GLU A 24 3.83 -20.14 -3.19
CA GLU A 24 2.91 -19.40 -4.04
C GLU A 24 2.39 -20.24 -5.21
N ILE A 25 3.26 -21.01 -5.86
CA ILE A 25 2.87 -21.94 -6.93
C ILE A 25 1.87 -22.98 -6.39
N LEU A 26 2.18 -23.59 -5.25
CA LEU A 26 1.33 -24.63 -4.65
C LEU A 26 -0.01 -24.05 -4.17
N LEU A 27 -0.01 -22.83 -3.62
CA LEU A 27 -1.21 -22.11 -3.20
C LEU A 27 -2.13 -21.83 -4.38
N ASN A 28 -1.59 -21.32 -5.49
CA ASN A 28 -2.35 -21.08 -6.72
C ASN A 28 -2.96 -22.36 -7.28
N LYS A 29 -2.16 -23.42 -7.42
CA LYS A 29 -2.67 -24.73 -7.89
C LYS A 29 -3.80 -25.26 -7.00
N SER A 30 -3.68 -25.09 -5.69
CA SER A 30 -4.68 -25.54 -4.72
C SER A 30 -5.97 -24.76 -4.83
N ILE A 31 -5.89 -23.45 -5.02
CA ILE A 31 -7.05 -22.59 -5.27
C ILE A 31 -7.72 -22.99 -6.60
N ASP A 32 -6.95 -23.16 -7.67
CA ASP A 32 -7.48 -23.53 -8.98
C ASP A 32 -8.20 -24.89 -8.97
N GLU A 33 -7.65 -25.89 -8.29
CA GLU A 33 -8.34 -27.18 -8.13
C GLU A 33 -9.62 -27.07 -7.30
N LEU A 34 -9.61 -26.27 -6.23
CA LEU A 34 -10.84 -26.01 -5.47
C LEU A 34 -11.91 -25.31 -6.30
N ILE A 35 -11.53 -24.40 -7.20
CA ILE A 35 -12.44 -23.77 -8.17
C ILE A 35 -13.01 -24.81 -9.12
N LYS A 36 -12.16 -25.65 -9.74
CA LYS A 36 -12.61 -26.71 -10.67
C LYS A 36 -13.58 -27.69 -10.01
N LEU A 37 -13.32 -28.05 -8.75
CA LEU A 37 -14.17 -28.95 -7.96
C LEU A 37 -15.43 -28.28 -7.42
N LYS A 38 -15.64 -26.97 -7.68
CA LYS A 38 -16.71 -26.15 -7.07
C LYS A 38 -16.79 -26.31 -5.56
N ALA A 39 -15.63 -26.47 -4.91
CA ALA A 39 -15.53 -26.69 -3.48
C ALA A 39 -15.52 -25.35 -2.72
N VAL A 40 -15.84 -25.40 -1.42
CA VAL A 40 -15.78 -24.22 -0.56
C VAL A 40 -14.33 -23.76 -0.40
N ILE A 41 -14.03 -22.57 -0.91
CA ILE A 41 -12.71 -21.94 -0.75
C ILE A 41 -12.64 -21.24 0.61
N ASN A 42 -11.73 -21.67 1.49
CA ASN A 42 -11.35 -20.99 2.72
C ASN A 42 -9.91 -21.37 3.10
N GLN A 43 -9.32 -20.71 4.09
CA GLN A 43 -7.92 -20.95 4.48
C GLN A 43 -7.64 -22.42 4.84
N LYS A 44 -8.58 -23.08 5.52
CA LYS A 44 -8.45 -24.49 5.93
C LYS A 44 -8.50 -25.42 4.71
N THR A 45 -9.49 -25.28 3.84
CA THR A 45 -9.63 -26.14 2.65
C THR A 45 -8.51 -25.95 1.65
N VAL A 46 -7.99 -24.71 1.53
CA VAL A 46 -6.80 -24.43 0.71
C VAL A 46 -5.57 -25.13 1.29
N CYS A 47 -5.31 -25.07 2.60
CA CYS A 47 -4.20 -25.79 3.21
C CYS A 47 -4.31 -27.31 3.06
N GLU A 48 -5.50 -27.87 3.24
CA GLU A 48 -5.74 -29.31 3.04
C GLU A 48 -5.50 -29.71 1.57
N MET A 49 -5.88 -28.85 0.62
CA MET A 49 -5.61 -29.08 -0.79
C MET A 49 -4.11 -28.96 -1.12
N MET A 50 -3.40 -28.00 -0.52
CA MET A 50 -1.95 -27.87 -0.66
C MET A 50 -1.24 -29.14 -0.19
N ASP A 51 -1.65 -29.73 0.94
CA ASP A 51 -1.05 -30.97 1.46
C ASP A 51 -1.31 -32.17 0.54
N ARG A 52 -2.50 -32.24 -0.08
CA ARG A 52 -2.83 -33.27 -1.06
C ARG A 52 -2.06 -33.14 -2.37
N LEU A 53 -1.82 -31.92 -2.86
CA LEU A 53 -1.15 -31.66 -4.13
C LEU A 53 0.39 -31.54 -4.01
N ALA A 54 0.90 -31.42 -2.78
CA ALA A 54 2.32 -31.25 -2.52
C ALA A 54 3.15 -32.47 -2.95
N HIS A 55 4.18 -32.22 -3.74
CA HIS A 55 5.18 -33.22 -4.11
C HIS A 55 6.27 -33.30 -3.04
N ASP A 56 7.15 -34.30 -3.14
CA ASP A 56 8.24 -34.49 -2.16
C ASP A 56 9.17 -33.27 -2.06
N GLU A 57 9.37 -32.53 -3.14
CA GLU A 57 10.16 -31.29 -3.14
C GLU A 57 9.46 -30.16 -2.35
N ASP A 58 8.14 -30.05 -2.46
CA ASP A 58 7.35 -29.06 -1.70
C ASP A 58 7.40 -29.35 -0.20
N LYS A 59 7.33 -30.63 0.17
CA LYS A 59 7.43 -31.09 1.55
C LYS A 59 8.84 -30.86 2.12
N LYS A 60 9.88 -31.22 1.36
CA LYS A 60 11.29 -30.97 1.73
C LYS A 60 11.56 -29.48 1.97
N ASN A 61 11.00 -28.60 1.14
CA ASN A 61 11.17 -27.15 1.25
C ASN A 61 10.17 -26.47 2.21
N ARG A 62 9.31 -27.24 2.89
CA ARG A 62 8.26 -26.70 3.80
C ARG A 62 7.39 -25.63 3.13
N ALA A 63 7.00 -25.88 1.89
CA ALA A 63 6.15 -24.99 1.08
C ALA A 63 4.67 -25.04 1.51
N ILE A 64 4.25 -26.11 2.19
CA ILE A 64 2.91 -26.19 2.80
C ILE A 64 2.85 -25.23 3.98
N ILE A 65 1.87 -24.34 3.96
CA ILE A 65 1.66 -23.32 5.00
C ILE A 65 0.37 -23.58 5.77
N SER A 66 0.34 -23.14 7.02
CA SER A 66 -0.85 -23.27 7.87
C SER A 66 -1.88 -22.17 7.59
N PRO A 67 -3.16 -22.37 7.98
CA PRO A 67 -4.19 -21.33 7.85
C PRO A 67 -3.80 -20.02 8.54
N SER A 68 -3.12 -20.11 9.69
CA SER A 68 -2.62 -18.96 10.43
C SER A 68 -1.54 -18.19 9.65
N ALA A 69 -0.66 -18.90 8.93
CA ALA A 69 0.36 -18.27 8.10
C ALA A 69 -0.27 -17.53 6.91
N ILE A 70 -1.29 -18.11 6.29
CA ILE A 70 -2.09 -17.44 5.25
C ILE A 70 -2.77 -16.20 5.84
N SER A 71 -3.39 -16.30 7.02
CA SER A 71 -4.09 -15.18 7.63
C SER A 71 -3.18 -13.99 7.96
N LYS A 72 -1.91 -14.25 8.29
CA LYS A 72 -0.91 -13.23 8.60
C LYS A 72 -0.26 -12.63 7.36
N ASN A 73 -0.31 -13.31 6.22
CA ASN A 73 0.21 -12.80 4.95
C ASN A 73 -0.91 -12.19 4.11
N LYS A 74 -0.88 -10.86 3.95
CA LYS A 74 -1.90 -10.10 3.21
C LYS A 74 -2.06 -10.57 1.76
N VAL A 75 -0.97 -10.96 1.10
CA VAL A 75 -0.99 -11.42 -0.30
C VAL A 75 -1.81 -12.72 -0.42
N TYR A 76 -1.45 -13.74 0.37
CA TYR A 76 -2.14 -15.03 0.32
C TYR A 76 -3.60 -14.93 0.78
N LYS A 77 -3.88 -14.06 1.76
CA LYS A 77 -5.25 -13.77 2.19
C LYS A 77 -6.08 -13.18 1.04
N ASN A 78 -5.54 -12.23 0.29
CA ASN A 78 -6.23 -11.60 -0.83
C ASN A 78 -6.50 -12.59 -1.97
N MET A 79 -5.53 -13.46 -2.30
CA MET A 79 -5.71 -14.48 -3.33
C MET A 79 -6.93 -15.40 -3.06
N ILE A 80 -7.13 -15.78 -1.79
CA ILE A 80 -8.28 -16.60 -1.37
C ILE A 80 -9.59 -15.80 -1.46
N ILE A 81 -9.58 -14.51 -1.11
CA ILE A 81 -10.78 -13.66 -1.19
C ILE A 81 -11.20 -13.48 -2.66
N GLU A 82 -10.26 -13.13 -3.53
CA GLU A 82 -10.51 -12.97 -4.97
C GLU A 82 -11.05 -14.27 -5.60
N ALA A 83 -10.51 -15.42 -5.22
CA ALA A 83 -11.00 -16.71 -5.70
C ALA A 83 -12.44 -17.01 -5.24
N LYS A 84 -12.80 -16.67 -3.99
CA LYS A 84 -14.19 -16.79 -3.50
C LYS A 84 -15.15 -15.89 -4.27
N GLU A 85 -14.73 -14.67 -4.58
CA GLU A 85 -15.55 -13.71 -5.35
C GLU A 85 -15.77 -14.18 -6.78
N LYS A 86 -14.74 -14.73 -7.43
CA LYS A 86 -14.85 -15.33 -8.78
C LYS A 86 -15.88 -16.46 -8.82
N ILE A 87 -15.91 -17.34 -7.82
CA ILE A 87 -16.92 -18.41 -7.75
C ILE A 87 -18.33 -17.85 -7.59
N LYS A 88 -18.53 -16.88 -6.68
CA LYS A 88 -19.85 -16.26 -6.47
C LYS A 88 -20.40 -15.62 -7.74
N LEU A 89 -19.56 -14.90 -8.48
CA LEU A 89 -19.93 -14.30 -9.76
C LEU A 89 -20.27 -15.34 -10.84
N SER A 90 -19.70 -16.54 -10.79
CA SER A 90 -20.02 -17.62 -11.72
C SER A 90 -21.31 -18.38 -11.38
N ASP A 91 -21.64 -18.53 -10.09
CA ASP A 91 -22.85 -19.21 -9.63
C ASP A 91 -24.13 -18.34 -9.78
N ASP A 92 -24.00 -17.02 -9.83
CA ASP A 92 -25.14 -16.11 -10.10
C ASP A 92 -25.77 -16.33 -11.49
N LYS A 93 -25.06 -16.97 -12.43
CA LYS A 93 -25.59 -17.30 -13.76
C LYS A 93 -26.58 -18.47 -13.77
N ASP A 94 -26.62 -19.30 -12.73
CA ASP A 94 -27.47 -20.50 -12.63
C ASP A 94 -28.64 -20.35 -11.62
N THR A 95 -28.97 -19.13 -11.22
CA THR A 95 -30.13 -18.90 -10.35
C THR A 95 -31.44 -19.05 -11.14
N LYS A 96 -32.21 -20.09 -10.78
CA LYS A 96 -33.60 -20.39 -11.19
C LYS A 96 -34.40 -19.14 -11.56
N TYR A 97 -35.18 -19.21 -12.64
CA TYR A 97 -36.08 -18.17 -13.15
C TYR A 97 -36.57 -17.19 -12.05
N LYS A 98 -35.94 -16.01 -11.97
CA LYS A 98 -36.45 -14.89 -11.16
C LYS A 98 -37.84 -14.54 -11.68
N ILE A 99 -38.86 -14.62 -10.83
CA ILE A 99 -40.22 -14.21 -11.18
C ILE A 99 -40.19 -12.71 -11.48
N ASP A 100 -41.06 -12.21 -12.34
CA ASP A 100 -40.99 -10.83 -12.86
C ASP A 100 -40.97 -9.76 -11.74
N GLY A 101 -41.61 -10.05 -10.61
CA GLY A 101 -41.56 -9.22 -9.40
C GLY A 101 -40.17 -9.16 -8.73
N ASP A 102 -39.41 -10.27 -8.71
CA ASP A 102 -38.05 -10.30 -8.15
C ASP A 102 -37.10 -9.46 -9.01
N LYS A 103 -37.26 -9.51 -10.33
CA LYS A 103 -36.50 -8.68 -11.26
C LYS A 103 -36.82 -7.19 -11.09
N GLN A 104 -38.09 -6.85 -10.88
CA GLN A 104 -38.49 -5.45 -10.62
C GLN A 104 -37.93 -4.93 -9.30
N LEU A 105 -37.92 -5.76 -8.25
CA LEU A 105 -37.32 -5.41 -6.97
C LEU A 105 -35.80 -5.22 -7.08
N GLU A 106 -35.12 -6.10 -7.80
CA GLU A 106 -33.67 -5.99 -8.04
C GLU A 106 -33.33 -4.75 -8.88
N ILE A 107 -34.12 -4.47 -9.93
CA ILE A 107 -34.00 -3.24 -10.73
C ILE A 107 -34.19 -2.00 -9.84
N PHE A 108 -35.16 -2.04 -8.93
CA PHE A 108 -35.39 -0.94 -8.00
C PHE A 108 -34.21 -0.74 -7.04
N GLN A 109 -33.70 -1.82 -6.45
CA GLN A 109 -32.51 -1.78 -5.58
C GLN A 109 -31.29 -1.25 -6.34
N LEU A 110 -31.03 -1.75 -7.54
CA LEU A 110 -29.94 -1.27 -8.38
C LEU A 110 -30.10 0.22 -8.74
N LYS A 111 -31.31 0.68 -9.08
CA LYS A 111 -31.60 2.11 -9.31
C LYS A 111 -31.33 2.95 -8.07
N THR A 112 -31.74 2.50 -6.88
CA THR A 112 -31.46 3.23 -5.63
C THR A 112 -29.96 3.32 -5.36
N LEU A 113 -29.21 2.25 -5.61
CA LEU A 113 -27.76 2.21 -5.42
C LEU A 113 -27.03 3.11 -6.44
N VAL A 114 -27.49 3.14 -7.70
CA VAL A 114 -26.98 4.08 -8.72
C VAL A 114 -27.24 5.52 -8.29
N ALA A 115 -28.44 5.86 -7.85
CA ALA A 115 -28.76 7.21 -7.38
C ALA A 115 -27.89 7.65 -6.20
N GLN A 116 -27.64 6.74 -5.24
CA GLN A 116 -26.71 7.00 -4.12
C GLN A 116 -25.28 7.25 -4.61
N LYS A 117 -24.79 6.44 -5.56
CA LYS A 117 -23.46 6.61 -6.14
C LYS A 117 -23.34 7.92 -6.93
N GLU A 118 -24.33 8.28 -7.73
CA GLU A 118 -24.36 9.54 -8.46
C GLU A 118 -24.36 10.76 -7.51
N ALA A 119 -25.10 10.68 -6.40
CA ALA A 119 -25.07 11.71 -5.37
C ALA A 119 -23.66 11.83 -4.75
N LYS A 120 -23.00 10.70 -4.47
CA LYS A 120 -21.63 10.70 -3.94
C LYS A 120 -20.62 11.22 -4.95
N ILE A 121 -20.77 10.90 -6.23
CA ILE A 121 -19.93 11.43 -7.30
C ILE A 121 -20.06 12.96 -7.35
N LYS A 122 -21.27 13.50 -7.34
CA LYS A 122 -21.49 14.97 -7.32
C LYS A 122 -20.88 15.63 -6.08
N GLU A 123 -20.97 14.98 -4.92
CA GLU A 123 -20.35 15.46 -3.69
C GLU A 123 -18.81 15.49 -3.81
N LEU A 124 -18.21 14.42 -4.34
CA LEU A 124 -16.77 14.32 -4.58
C LEU A 124 -16.30 15.32 -5.64
N GLU A 125 -17.05 15.49 -6.74
CA GLU A 125 -16.79 16.52 -7.75
C GLU A 125 -16.87 17.93 -7.15
N SER A 126 -17.82 18.19 -6.26
CA SER A 126 -17.89 19.45 -5.51
C SER A 126 -16.70 19.65 -4.57
N ILE A 127 -16.22 18.58 -3.91
CA ILE A 127 -15.02 18.63 -3.08
C ILE A 127 -13.78 18.88 -3.93
N ILE A 128 -13.61 18.16 -5.05
CA ILE A 128 -12.51 18.36 -6.00
C ILE A 128 -12.55 19.78 -6.57
N LYS A 129 -13.75 20.27 -6.94
CA LYS A 129 -13.91 21.63 -7.43
C LYS A 129 -13.55 22.66 -6.36
N ARG A 130 -13.94 22.46 -5.09
CA ARG A 130 -13.48 23.31 -3.97
C ARG A 130 -11.97 23.25 -3.76
N ALA A 131 -11.38 22.06 -3.82
CA ALA A 131 -9.94 21.87 -3.73
C ALA A 131 -9.19 22.53 -4.92
N ASN A 132 -9.79 22.55 -6.12
CA ASN A 132 -9.28 23.20 -7.32
C ASN A 132 -9.74 24.67 -7.49
N ILE A 133 -10.49 25.24 -6.53
CA ILE A 133 -10.97 26.63 -6.58
C ILE A 133 -10.04 27.62 -5.86
N GLU A 134 -8.98 27.17 -5.20
CA GLU A 134 -7.97 28.10 -4.67
C GLU A 134 -6.72 28.26 -5.55
N ASP A 135 -6.65 27.61 -6.70
CA ASP A 135 -5.48 27.71 -7.59
C ASP A 135 -5.60 28.75 -8.72
N ASN A 136 -6.59 29.66 -8.65
CA ASN A 136 -6.70 30.72 -9.67
C ASN A 136 -7.18 32.10 -9.20
N THR A 137 -7.17 32.38 -7.90
CA THR A 137 -7.03 33.75 -7.41
C THR A 137 -5.57 34.00 -7.03
N SER A 138 -4.74 34.00 -8.09
CA SER A 138 -3.55 34.83 -8.23
C SER A 138 -2.57 34.89 -7.04
N ILE A 139 -1.86 33.79 -6.80
CA ILE A 139 -0.51 33.83 -6.18
C ILE A 139 0.37 34.86 -6.91
N ALA A 140 0.22 34.98 -8.24
CA ALA A 140 0.89 36.01 -9.05
C ALA A 140 0.51 37.47 -8.70
N SER A 141 -0.62 37.72 -8.02
CA SER A 141 -1.02 39.07 -7.56
C SER A 141 -0.62 39.36 -6.12
N ALA A 142 -0.48 38.34 -5.27
CA ALA A 142 0.01 38.48 -3.89
C ALA A 142 1.52 38.73 -3.85
N ILE A 143 2.28 38.09 -4.76
CA ILE A 143 3.74 38.25 -4.85
C ILE A 143 4.15 39.70 -5.13
N ASN A 144 3.32 40.48 -5.84
CA ASN A 144 3.64 41.87 -6.18
C ASN A 144 3.29 42.90 -5.08
N THR A 145 2.71 42.49 -3.95
CA THR A 145 2.29 43.44 -2.89
C THR A 145 2.78 43.10 -1.49
N THR A 146 3.27 41.89 -1.23
CA THR A 146 3.83 41.55 0.08
C THR A 146 5.35 41.64 0.07
N ASN A 147 5.88 42.56 0.86
CA ASN A 147 7.28 42.59 1.27
C ASN A 147 7.57 41.35 2.14
N ILE A 148 7.65 40.17 1.51
CA ILE A 148 7.87 38.91 2.21
C ILE A 148 9.26 38.95 2.83
N ASN A 149 9.31 38.97 4.16
CA ASN A 149 10.54 38.96 4.91
C ASN A 149 11.09 37.52 4.99
N TYR A 150 11.67 37.06 3.88
CA TYR A 150 12.28 35.74 3.76
C TYR A 150 13.34 35.49 4.85
N LYS A 151 14.01 36.54 5.34
CA LYS A 151 14.97 36.43 6.45
C LYS A 151 14.31 35.93 7.73
N SER A 152 13.18 36.52 8.14
CA SER A 152 12.44 36.07 9.33
C SER A 152 12.01 34.62 9.20
N ILE A 153 11.42 34.27 8.05
CA ILE A 153 10.88 32.93 7.80
C ILE A 153 11.98 31.86 7.88
N VAL A 154 13.16 32.12 7.31
CA VAL A 154 14.28 31.17 7.36
C VAL A 154 14.85 31.03 8.77
N LEU A 155 14.90 32.12 9.54
CA LEU A 155 15.36 32.07 10.94
C LEU A 155 14.36 31.31 11.84
N ASP A 156 13.07 31.57 11.69
CA ASP A 156 12.00 30.91 12.45
C ASP A 156 11.97 29.40 12.15
N LEU A 157 12.10 29.01 10.88
CA LEU A 157 12.19 27.61 10.48
C LEU A 157 13.44 26.93 11.05
N LYS A 158 14.59 27.61 11.01
CA LYS A 158 15.85 27.10 11.58
C LYS A 158 15.73 26.87 13.09
N ASP A 159 15.14 27.81 13.81
CA ASP A 159 14.95 27.68 15.27
C ASP A 159 13.96 26.54 15.59
N TYR A 160 12.90 26.39 14.79
CA TYR A 160 11.92 25.30 14.95
C TYR A 160 12.55 23.90 14.77
N ILE A 161 13.28 23.66 13.67
CA ILE A 161 13.86 22.34 13.40
C ILE A 161 14.99 21.96 14.35
N LEU A 162 15.70 22.95 14.91
CA LEU A 162 16.66 22.75 15.99
C LEU A 162 15.96 22.39 17.31
N HIS A 163 14.85 23.05 17.64
CA HIS A 163 14.06 22.73 18.82
C HIS A 163 13.47 21.32 18.77
N GLU A 164 12.96 20.91 17.61
CA GLU A 164 12.36 19.59 17.41
C GLU A 164 13.37 18.45 17.29
N GLY A 165 14.69 18.74 17.33
CA GLY A 165 15.72 17.71 17.18
C GLY A 165 15.68 17.03 15.80
N ILE A 166 15.30 17.77 14.77
CA ILE A 166 15.33 17.31 13.37
C ILE A 166 16.71 17.59 12.77
N SER A 167 17.41 18.58 13.32
CA SER A 167 18.71 19.03 12.84
C SER A 167 19.57 19.52 13.99
N TYR A 168 20.87 19.56 13.79
CA TYR A 168 21.83 20.13 14.74
C TYR A 168 22.83 21.05 14.02
N ILE A 169 23.54 21.88 14.79
CA ILE A 169 24.63 22.71 14.27
C ILE A 169 25.96 21.99 14.48
N ASP A 170 26.71 21.77 13.40
CA ASP A 170 28.04 21.17 13.48
C ASP A 170 29.11 22.18 13.96
N ASN A 171 30.35 21.71 14.13
CA ASN A 171 31.46 22.56 14.59
C ASN A 171 31.82 23.68 13.60
N ASP A 172 31.46 23.54 12.32
CA ASP A 172 31.70 24.51 11.26
C ASP A 172 30.54 25.52 11.12
N GLY A 173 29.51 25.37 11.95
CA GLY A 173 28.33 26.23 12.00
C GLY A 173 27.28 25.93 10.93
N ASN A 174 27.35 24.77 10.28
CA ASN A 174 26.37 24.31 9.30
C ASN A 174 25.18 23.65 10.02
N LEU A 175 24.00 23.80 9.43
CA LEU A 175 22.82 23.08 9.87
C LEU A 175 22.77 21.73 9.17
N ILE A 176 22.80 20.66 9.96
CA ILE A 176 22.88 19.27 9.49
C ILE A 176 21.59 18.54 9.85
N ASP A 177 21.04 17.78 8.91
CA ASP A 177 19.92 16.86 9.16
C ASP A 177 20.38 15.73 10.11
N GLU A 178 19.67 15.53 11.22
CA GLU A 178 20.06 14.53 12.22
C GLU A 178 19.93 13.09 11.70
N SER A 179 19.00 12.85 10.76
CA SER A 179 18.72 11.53 10.23
C SER A 179 19.62 11.12 9.06
N THR A 180 19.99 12.06 8.19
CA THR A 180 20.81 11.77 7.00
C THR A 180 22.26 12.23 7.13
N GLY A 181 22.54 13.19 8.01
CA GLY A 181 23.86 13.83 8.11
C GLY A 181 24.14 14.80 6.95
N ASP A 182 23.13 15.12 6.13
CA ASP A 182 23.29 16.05 5.02
C ASP A 182 23.31 17.50 5.49
N ILE A 183 24.10 18.33 4.80
CA ILE A 183 24.12 19.77 5.03
C ILE A 183 22.83 20.37 4.44
N LEU A 184 21.94 20.83 5.32
CA LEU A 184 20.72 21.54 4.93
C LEU A 184 21.02 23.00 4.57
N ILE A 185 21.84 23.67 5.39
CA ILE A 185 22.25 25.06 5.17
C ILE A 185 23.69 25.25 5.64
N THR A 186 24.52 25.88 4.79
CA THR A 186 25.92 26.20 5.12
C THR A 186 26.03 27.44 6.00
N SER A 187 27.06 27.48 6.85
CA SER A 187 27.28 28.56 7.82
C SER A 187 27.42 29.95 7.19
N ASN A 188 27.93 30.03 5.96
CA ASN A 188 28.05 31.29 5.22
C ASN A 188 26.69 31.87 4.86
N ILE A 189 25.73 31.04 4.48
CA ILE A 189 24.36 31.48 4.16
C ILE A 189 23.68 32.07 5.41
N PHE A 190 23.90 31.49 6.60
CA PHE A 190 23.37 32.06 7.84
C PHE A 190 23.99 33.41 8.20
N LYS A 191 25.30 33.58 7.96
CA LYS A 191 25.98 34.86 8.19
C LYS A 191 25.42 35.94 7.27
N ASP A 192 25.21 35.61 6.00
CA ASP A 192 24.66 36.55 5.02
C ASP A 192 23.21 36.92 5.36
N ILE A 193 22.39 35.95 5.77
CA ILE A 193 21.01 36.19 6.19
C ILE A 193 20.95 36.98 7.50
N SER A 194 21.87 36.75 8.45
CA SER A 194 21.86 37.44 9.75
C SER A 194 22.36 38.89 9.64
N ASN A 195 23.31 39.16 8.75
CA ASN A 195 23.97 40.47 8.58
C ASN A 195 23.32 41.41 7.54
N ALA A 196 22.43 40.91 6.67
CA ALA A 196 21.63 41.73 5.75
C ALA A 196 20.42 42.36 6.43
#